data_AF-A0A4Q0ZD49-F1
#
_entry.id   AF-A0A4Q0ZD49-F1
#
_cell.length_a   1.000
_cell.length_b   1.000
_cell.length_c   1.000
_cell.angle_alpha   90.00
_cell.angle_beta   90.00
_cell.angle_gamma   90.00
#
_symmetry.space_group_name_H-M   'P 1'
#
loop_
_entity.id
_entity.type
_entity.pdbx_description
1 polymer ?
#
loop_
_entity_poly.entity_id
_entity_poly.type
_entity_poly.pdbx_seq_one_letter_code
_entity_poly.pdbx_strand_id
1 'polypeptide(L)' 'MIIAVLLINLNAAEKKEKKQEFKCEAKKTCKQMSSCKEAIFYLKECDLSKLDKDKDGIPCESICK' A
#
# COMPACT_ATOMS: atom_id res chain seq x y z
N MET A 1 -18.05 35.13 -28.29
CA MET A 1 -18.75 34.15 -27.43
C MET A 1 -17.83 32.97 -27.23
N ILE A 2 -16.65 33.23 -26.66
CA ILE A 2 -16.49 33.17 -25.20
C ILE A 2 -16.52 31.67 -24.83
N ILE A 3 -15.38 30.99 -24.88
CA ILE A 3 -14.54 30.85 -23.67
C ILE A 3 -15.37 30.26 -22.49
N ALA A 4 -16.31 29.34 -22.75
CA ALA A 4 -17.23 28.84 -21.70
C ALA A 4 -17.53 27.33 -21.75
N VAL A 5 -16.85 26.50 -22.56
CA VAL A 5 -17.22 25.06 -22.67
C VAL A 5 -16.08 24.08 -22.35
N LEU A 6 -14.87 24.53 -21.98
CA LEU A 6 -13.75 23.59 -21.78
C LEU A 6 -12.93 23.74 -20.50
N LEU A 7 -13.41 24.49 -19.51
CA LEU A 7 -12.81 24.50 -18.16
C LEU A 7 -13.90 24.27 -17.12
N ILE A 8 -14.50 23.09 -17.19
CA ILE A 8 -15.05 22.42 -16.01
C ILE A 8 -13.87 22.36 -15.02
N ASN A 9 -13.81 23.32 -14.11
CA ASN A 9 -12.86 23.31 -13.00
C ASN A 9 -13.37 22.26 -12.00
N LEU A 10 -13.10 20.99 -12.30
CA LEU A 10 -13.06 19.93 -11.31
C LEU A 10 -11.83 20.19 -10.43
N ASN A 11 -11.96 21.06 -9.44
CA ASN A 11 -11.00 21.12 -8.33
C ASN A 11 -11.21 19.88 -7.45
N ALA A 12 -10.80 18.73 -7.96
CA ALA A 12 -10.58 17.55 -7.15
C ALA A 12 -9.32 17.82 -6.33
N ALA A 13 -9.49 18.07 -5.03
CA ALA A 13 -8.40 18.18 -4.08
C ALA A 13 -7.52 16.92 -4.19
N GLU A 14 -6.39 17.05 -4.89
CA GLU A 14 -5.43 15.99 -5.13
C GLU A 14 -4.74 15.61 -3.82
N LYS A 15 -5.36 14.74 -3.03
CA LYS A 15 -4.61 13.89 -2.10
C LYS A 15 -3.76 12.97 -2.97
N LYS A 16 -2.52 13.38 -3.27
CA LYS A 16 -1.50 12.49 -3.82
C LYS A 16 -1.29 11.35 -2.83
N GLU A 17 -2.09 10.28 -2.94
CA GLU A 17 -1.79 9.01 -2.30
C GLU A 17 -0.46 8.58 -2.90
N LYS A 18 0.62 8.69 -2.11
CA LYS A 18 1.95 8.24 -2.50
C LYS A 18 1.79 6.74 -2.76
N LYS A 19 1.65 6.36 -4.03
CA LYS A 19 1.62 4.95 -4.44
C LYS A 19 3.00 4.40 -4.12
N GLN A 20 3.15 3.85 -2.92
CA GLN A 20 4.40 3.28 -2.46
C GLN A 20 4.64 2.02 -3.27
N GLU A 21 5.62 2.08 -4.17
CA GLU A 21 6.09 0.92 -4.91
C GLU A 21 6.92 0.06 -3.95
N PHE A 22 6.30 -0.98 -3.41
CA PHE A 22 7.00 -2.00 -2.65
C PHE A 22 7.74 -2.93 -3.60
N LYS A 23 8.88 -3.46 -3.14
CA LYS A 23 9.69 -4.45 -3.86
C LYS A 23 10.09 -5.54 -2.89
N CYS A 24 10.30 -6.75 -3.40
CA CYS A 24 10.82 -7.85 -2.61
C CYS A 24 12.30 -7.61 -2.28
N GLU A 25 12.57 -7.06 -1.11
CA GLU A 25 13.91 -6.87 -0.57
C GLU A 25 14.24 -7.93 0.49
N ALA A 26 15.41 -7.83 1.14
CA ALA A 26 15.86 -8.75 2.18
C ALA A 26 15.11 -8.59 3.53
N LYS A 27 13.87 -8.11 3.51
CA LYS A 27 13.01 -8.02 4.69
C LYS A 27 12.39 -9.37 4.96
N LYS A 28 12.49 -9.87 6.19
CA LYS A 28 12.03 -11.21 6.59
C LYS A 28 11.12 -11.20 7.82
N THR A 29 10.97 -10.05 8.46
CA THR A 29 10.26 -9.90 9.73
C THR A 29 9.39 -8.66 9.75
N CYS A 30 8.33 -8.67 10.55
CA CYS A 30 7.40 -7.56 10.69
C CYS A 30 8.04 -6.26 11.17
N LYS A 31 9.14 -6.33 11.95
CA LYS A 31 9.88 -5.15 12.43
C LYS A 31 10.56 -4.36 11.30
N GLN A 32 10.76 -4.98 10.14
CA GLN A 32 11.37 -4.34 8.96
C GLN A 32 10.31 -3.69 8.05
N MET A 33 9.03 -3.98 8.27
CA MET A 33 7.91 -3.44 7.52
C MET A 33 7.42 -2.15 8.18
N SER A 34 7.21 -1.12 7.37
CA SER A 34 6.80 0.21 7.82
C SER A 34 5.28 0.40 7.76
N SER A 35 4.55 -0.50 7.10
CA SER A 35 3.10 -0.40 6.98
C SER A 35 2.44 -1.76 6.75
N CYS A 36 1.14 -1.85 7.08
CA CYS A 36 0.32 -3.02 6.77
C CYS A 36 0.28 -3.32 5.25
N LYS A 37 0.14 -2.28 4.41
CA LYS A 37 0.16 -2.43 2.94
C LYS A 37 1.47 -3.05 2.44
N GLU A 38 2.61 -2.66 3.02
CA GLU A 38 3.90 -3.27 2.70
C GLU A 38 3.95 -4.73 3.13
N ALA A 39 3.52 -5.06 4.37
CA ALA A 39 3.51 -6.43 4.84
C ALA A 39 2.62 -7.35 3.97
N ILE A 40 1.45 -6.86 3.56
CA ILE A 40 0.54 -7.56 2.64
C ILE A 40 1.20 -7.79 1.29
N PHE A 41 1.89 -6.78 0.74
CA PHE A 41 2.64 -6.93 -0.50
C PHE A 41 3.69 -8.04 -0.36
N TYR A 42 4.46 -8.07 0.72
CA TYR A 42 5.48 -9.10 0.91
C TYR A 42 4.91 -10.50 1.11
N LEU A 43 3.74 -10.64 1.76
CA LEU A 43 3.05 -11.92 1.86
C LEU A 43 2.63 -12.45 0.48
N LYS A 44 2.07 -11.57 -0.36
CA LYS A 44 1.46 -11.97 -1.65
C LYS A 44 2.46 -12.06 -2.80
N GLU A 45 3.32 -11.05 -2.93
CA GLU A 45 4.22 -10.89 -4.08
C GLU A 45 5.59 -11.52 -3.83
N CYS A 46 6.01 -11.61 -2.57
CA CYS A 46 7.33 -12.13 -2.18
C CYS A 46 7.28 -13.49 -1.46
N ASP A 47 6.09 -14.10 -1.38
CA ASP A 47 5.82 -15.39 -0.73
C ASP A 47 6.39 -15.50 0.70
N LEU A 48 6.36 -14.39 1.44
CA LEU A 48 6.79 -14.37 2.84
C LEU A 48 5.68 -14.83 3.79
N SER A 49 5.26 -16.07 3.61
CA SER A 49 4.28 -16.75 4.47
C SER A 49 4.62 -16.71 5.96
N LYS A 50 5.91 -16.52 6.32
CA LYS A 50 6.34 -16.38 7.73
C LYS A 50 5.82 -15.12 8.43
N LEU A 51 5.36 -14.12 7.68
CA LEU A 51 4.79 -12.89 8.22
C LEU A 51 3.35 -13.08 8.73
N ASP A 52 2.68 -14.13 8.24
CA ASP A 52 1.32 -14.54 8.59
C ASP A 52 1.40 -15.90 9.29
N LYS A 53 1.48 -15.86 10.63
CA LYS A 53 1.81 -17.05 11.43
C LYS A 53 0.63 -18.00 11.59
N ASP A 54 -0.57 -17.44 11.66
CA ASP A 54 -1.85 -18.11 11.84
C ASP A 54 -2.61 -18.36 10.53
N LYS A 55 -2.13 -17.79 9.42
CA LYS A 55 -2.61 -18.03 8.04
C LYS A 55 -4.00 -17.49 7.79
N ASP A 56 -4.34 -16.37 8.42
CA ASP A 56 -5.61 -15.68 8.23
C ASP A 56 -5.58 -14.71 7.02
N GLY A 57 -4.40 -14.54 6.40
CA GLY A 57 -4.16 -13.62 5.29
C GLY A 57 -3.77 -12.21 5.71
N ILE A 58 -3.60 -11.95 7.01
CA ILE A 58 -3.21 -10.68 7.61
C ILE A 58 -1.79 -10.80 8.18
N PRO A 59 -0.76 -10.45 7.38
CA PRO A 59 0.60 -10.50 7.87
C PRO A 59 0.85 -9.37 8.88
N CYS A 60 1.65 -9.64 9.89
CA CYS A 60 2.11 -8.62 10.84
C CYS A 60 0.96 -7.85 11.52
N GLU A 61 -0.01 -8.57 12.10
CA GLU A 61 -1.19 -8.03 12.80
C GLU A 61 -0.89 -6.84 13.74
N SER A 62 0.30 -6.79 14.35
CA SER A 62 0.71 -5.67 15.21
C SER A 62 0.68 -4.29 14.51
N ILE A 63 0.90 -4.26 13.18
CA ILE A 63 0.87 -3.05 12.35
C ILE A 63 -0.35 -3.00 11.41
N CYS A 64 -1.11 -4.09 11.30
CA CYS A 64 -2.38 -4.18 10.57
C CYS A 64 -3.54 -4.08 11.58
N LYS A 65 -3.93 -2.85 11.92
CA LYS A 65 -5.07 -2.53 12.80
C LYS A 65 -6.21 -1.89 12.00
#